data_AF-A0A0F8UHC9-F1
#
_entry.id   AF-A0A0F8UHC9-F1
#
_cell.length_a   1.000
_cell.length_b   1.000
_cell.length_c   1.000
_cell.angle_alpha   90.00
_cell.angle_beta   90.00
_cell.angle_gamma   90.00
#
_symmetry.space_group_name_H-M   'P 1'
#
loop_
_entity.id
_entity.type
_entity.pdbx_description
1 polymer ?
#
loop_
_entity_poly.entity_id
_entity_poly.type
_entity_poly.pdbx_seq_one_letter_code
_entity_poly.pdbx_strand_id
1 'polypeptide(L)' 'MIFPGLEELDLVGPWEIISLWSKFAQGPEKCLMVAENPGPVICSKEMSINPHVTFSNCPPLDFLLVPGG' A
#
# COMPACT_ATOMS: atom_id res chain seq x y z
N MET A 1 0.09 3.22 -2.83
CA MET A 1 0.06 2.67 -4.19
C MET A 1 1.21 1.71 -4.34
N ILE A 2 0.98 0.52 -4.86
CA ILE A 2 2.03 -0.46 -5.14
C ILE A 2 2.23 -0.55 -6.67
N PHE A 3 3.48 -0.69 -7.11
CA PHE A 3 3.87 -0.78 -8.52
C PHE A 3 5.07 -1.72 -8.69
N PRO A 4 5.28 -2.33 -9.87
CA PRO A 4 6.41 -3.24 -10.09
C PRO A 4 7.75 -2.56 -9.78
N GLY A 5 8.59 -3.22 -8.99
CA GLY A 5 9.92 -2.73 -8.62
C GLY A 5 9.96 -1.73 -7.45
N LEU A 6 8.86 -1.52 -6.71
CA LEU A 6 8.88 -0.70 -5.49
C LEU A 6 9.83 -1.29 -4.43
N GLU A 7 10.47 -0.43 -3.62
CA GLU A 7 11.30 -0.84 -2.49
C GLU A 7 10.40 -1.32 -1.34
N GLU A 8 10.46 -2.61 -0.97
CA GLU A 8 9.48 -3.20 -0.03
C GLU A 8 9.47 -2.49 1.33
N LEU A 9 10.65 -2.07 1.79
CA LEU A 9 10.81 -1.45 3.10
C LEU A 9 10.10 -0.10 3.17
N ASP A 10 10.11 0.67 2.07
CA ASP A 10 9.43 1.95 1.96
C ASP A 10 7.90 1.80 1.96
N LEU A 11 7.38 0.61 1.66
CA LEU A 11 5.97 0.26 1.81
C LEU A 11 5.66 -0.27 3.21
N VAL A 12 6.40 -1.29 3.66
CA VAL A 12 6.11 -2.02 4.90
C VAL A 12 6.29 -1.14 6.14
N GLY A 13 7.29 -0.25 6.13
CA GLY A 13 7.53 0.68 7.23
C GLY A 13 6.31 1.57 7.52
N PRO A 14 5.86 2.40 6.56
CA PRO A 14 4.66 3.20 6.72
C PRO A 14 3.40 2.37 6.99
N TRP A 15 3.26 1.20 6.37
CA TRP A 15 2.11 0.31 6.60
C TRP A 15 1.97 -0.08 8.08
N GLU A 16 3.08 -0.48 8.72
CA GLU A 16 3.09 -0.86 10.12
C GLU A 16 2.78 0.33 11.04
N ILE A 17 3.40 1.48 10.78
CA ILE A 17 3.19 2.69 11.59
C ILE A 17 1.74 3.18 11.51
N ILE A 18 1.14 3.21 10.32
CA ILE A 18 -0.26 3.65 10.15
C ILE A 18 -1.21 2.66 10.84
N SER A 19 -0.93 1.35 10.76
CA SER A 19 -1.70 0.32 11.45
C SER A 19 -1.66 0.50 12.97
N LEU A 20 -0.49 0.81 13.53
CA LEU A 20 -0.34 1.11 14.95
C LEU A 20 -1.03 2.43 15.33
N TRP A 21 -0.90 3.47 14.51
CA TRP A 21 -1.57 4.75 14.74
C TRP A 21 -3.09 4.59 14.77
N SER A 22 -3.65 3.84 13.82
CA SER A 22 -5.07 3.46 13.79
C SER A 22 -5.50 2.82 15.11
N LYS A 23 -4.72 1.84 15.59
CA LYS A 23 -5.03 1.07 16.80
C LYS A 23 -4.91 1.86 18.11
N PHE A 24 -3.94 2.78 18.22
CA PHE A 24 -3.56 3.35 19.52
C PHE A 24 -3.75 4.87 19.64
N ALA A 25 -3.92 5.59 18.53
CA ALA A 25 -3.94 7.04 18.54
C ALA A 25 -4.92 7.64 17.50
N GLN A 26 -6.03 6.95 17.24
CA GLN A 26 -7.13 7.42 16.36
C GLN A 26 -6.62 7.85 14.97
N GLY A 27 -5.68 7.06 14.43
CA GLY A 27 -5.21 7.23 13.06
C GLY A 27 -6.23 6.72 12.02
N PRO A 28 -5.89 6.78 10.72
CA PRO A 28 -6.77 6.30 9.66
C PRO A 28 -7.24 4.86 9.88
N GLU A 29 -8.55 4.60 9.81
CA GLU A 29 -9.13 3.27 10.09
C GLU A 29 -8.92 2.26 8.94
N LYS A 30 -8.79 2.74 7.70
CA LYS A 30 -8.74 1.89 6.52
C LYS A 30 -7.55 2.22 5.64
N CYS A 31 -6.64 1.27 5.52
CA CYS A 31 -5.54 1.30 4.55
C CYS A 31 -5.82 0.33 3.41
N LEU A 32 -5.60 0.78 2.18
CA LEU A 32 -5.75 -0.04 0.98
C LEU A 32 -4.43 -0.06 0.21
N MET A 33 -4.05 -1.26 -0.22
CA MET A 33 -3.02 -1.44 -1.26
C MET A 33 -3.72 -1.32 -2.62
N VAL A 34 -3.33 -0.30 -3.37
CA VAL A 34 -3.90 0.02 -4.68
C VAL A 34 -2.85 -0.22 -5.75
N ALA A 35 -3.17 -0.98 -6.79
CA ALA A 35 -2.32 -1.21 -7.97
C ALA A 35 -3.01 -0.75 -9.26
N GLU A 36 -2.25 -0.61 -10.35
CA GLU A 36 -2.82 -0.32 -11.67
C GLU A 36 -3.64 -1.51 -12.20
N ASN A 37 -3.06 -2.70 -12.12
CA ASN A 37 -3.60 -3.93 -12.69
C ASN A 37 -3.94 -4.95 -11.59
N PRO A 38 -4.89 -5.87 -11.84
CA PRO A 38 -5.16 -6.97 -10.93
C PRO A 38 -4.00 -7.98 -10.92
N GLY A 39 -3.83 -8.67 -9.79
CA GLY A 39 -2.77 -9.67 -9.60
C GLY A 39 -1.60 -9.18 -8.75
N PRO A 40 -0.64 -10.07 -8.44
CA PRO A 40 0.48 -9.74 -7.58
C PRO A 40 1.40 -8.71 -8.21
N VAL A 41 1.87 -7.77 -7.39
CA VAL A 41 2.95 -6.83 -7.71
C VAL A 41 4.25 -7.36 -7.14
N ILE A 42 5.27 -7.44 -7.99
CA ILE A 42 6.61 -7.88 -7.60
C ILE A 42 7.46 -6.65 -7.29
N CYS A 43 7.97 -6.59 -6.07
CA CYS A 43 8.82 -5.53 -5.55
C CYS A 43 10.30 -5.74 -5.95
N SER A 44 11.18 -4.77 -5.65
CA SER A 44 12.58 -4.75 -6.11
C SER A 44 13.43 -5.96 -5.66
N LYS A 45 13.09 -6.60 -4.54
CA LYS A 45 13.75 -7.76 -3.94
C LYS A 45 12.83 -8.99 -3.96
N GLU A 46 12.01 -9.12 -5.00
CA GLU A 46 11.18 -10.29 -5.32
C GLU A 46 10.03 -10.57 -4.34
N MET A 47 9.73 -9.65 -3.42
CA MET A 47 8.52 -9.78 -2.59
C MET A 47 7.27 -9.62 -3.46
N SER A 48 6.34 -10.56 -3.32
CA SER A 48 5.06 -10.55 -4.03
C SER A 48 3.94 -10.03 -3.12
N ILE A 49 3.24 -8.98 -3.57
CA ILE A 49 2.18 -8.32 -2.81
C ILE A 49 0.89 -8.30 -3.62
N ASN A 50 -0.20 -8.77 -3.03
CA ASN A 50 -1.51 -8.72 -3.66
C ASN A 50 -2.23 -7.40 -3.34
N PRO A 51 -2.69 -6.64 -4.35
CA PRO A 51 -3.48 -5.43 -4.12
C PRO A 51 -4.85 -5.76 -3.55
N HIS A 52 -5.39 -4.84 -2.75
CA HIS A 52 -6.78 -4.90 -2.30
C HIS A 52 -7.74 -4.42 -3.40
N VAL A 53 -7.31 -3.40 -4.15
CA VAL A 53 -8.07 -2.77 -5.23
C VAL A 53 -7.13 -2.35 -6.37
N THR A 54 -7.70 -2.21 -7.56
CA THR A 54 -7.08 -1.57 -8.73
C THR A 54 -7.49 -0.10 -8.81
N PHE A 55 -6.87 0.68 -9.71
CA PHE A 55 -7.32 2.06 -9.97
C PHE A 55 -8.79 2.15 -10.40
N SER A 56 -9.28 1.16 -11.14
CA SER A 56 -10.66 1.14 -11.67
C SER A 56 -11.74 0.94 -10.60
N ASN A 57 -11.41 0.32 -9.47
CA ASN A 57 -12.36 0.00 -8.39
C ASN A 57 -11.91 0.53 -7.02
N CYS A 58 -10.95 1.47 -7.02
CA CYS A 58 -10.54 2.16 -5.81
C CYS A 58 -11.61 3.17 -5.39
N PRO A 59 -12.09 3.16 -4.13
CA PRO A 59 -12.92 4.24 -3.63
C PRO A 59 -12.13 5.55 -3.55
N PRO A 60 -12.79 6.71 -3.41
CA PRO A 60 -12.11 7.98 -3.11
C PRO A 60 -11.18 7.84 -1.90
N LEU A 61 -10.00 8.45 -1.99
CA LEU A 61 -8.97 8.41 -0.95
C LEU A 61 -8.79 9.79 -0.34
N ASP A 62 -8.68 9.87 0.98
CA ASP A 62 -8.28 11.10 1.69
C ASP A 62 -6.77 11.35 1.56
N PHE A 63 -5.99 10.27 1.54
CA PHE A 63 -4.53 10.30 1.46
C PHE A 63 -4.01 9.23 0.51
N LEU A 64 -2.94 9.54 -0.23
CA LEU A 64 -2.22 8.61 -1.08
C LEU A 64 -0.75 8.59 -0.70
N LEU A 65 -0.27 7.43 -0.27
CA LEU A 65 1.15 7.17 -0.07
C LEU A 65 1.72 6.43 -1.28
N VAL A 66 2.81 6.96 -1.85
CA VAL A 66 3.58 6.30 -2.92
C VAL A 66 4.95 5.95 -2.32
N PRO A 67 5.26 4.65 -2.12
CA PRO A 67 6.57 4.21 -1.66
C PRO A 67 7.67 4.61 -2.63
N GLY A 68 8.91 4.63 -2.15
CA GLY A 68 10.10 4.70 -2.99
C GLY A 68 10.34 3.40 -3.76
N GLY A 69 11.36 3.45 -4.61
CA GLY A 69 11.83 2.37 -5.48
C GLY A 69 13.20 2.72 -6.04
#